data_AF-A0A952LVH3-F1
#
_entry.id   AF-A0A952LVH3-F1
#
_cell.length_a   1.000
_cell.length_b   1.000
_cell.length_c   1.000
_cell.angle_alpha   90.00
_cell.angle_beta   90.00
_cell.angle_gamma   90.00
#
_symmetry.space_group_name_H-M   'P 1'
#
loop_
_entity.id
_entity.type
_entity.pdbx_description
1 polymer ?
#
loop_
_entity_poly.entity_id
_entity_poly.type
_entity_poly.pdbx_seq_one_letter_code
_entity_poly.pdbx_strand_id
1 'polypeptide(L)'
;MTDGRFSGGSVGLVIGHVGPEAALGGAIALLEDGDEIVVDLNNNEINCTQLTDPATYTLRKTKWDDECARNNGTHPLCGDVDTRLLNRMRHSAVSAVHGAGMHPDRVVWVAQPREAINSGFVPGNKYREGSQKAF
;
A
#
# COMPACT_ATOMS: atom_id res chain seq x y z
N MET A 1 -8.89 -6.00 4.92
CA MET A 1 -7.83 -5.19 4.30
C MET A 1 -6.66 -6.10 3.94
N THR A 2 -5.92 -5.82 2.86
CA THR A 2 -4.67 -6.51 2.49
C THR A 2 -3.83 -5.61 1.59
N ASP A 3 -2.51 -5.80 1.61
CA ASP A 3 -1.57 -5.27 0.62
C ASP A 3 -1.62 -6.03 -0.72
N GLY A 4 -2.23 -7.22 -0.73
CA GLY A 4 -2.52 -8.00 -1.93
C GLY A 4 -3.78 -7.56 -2.67
N ARG A 5 -4.49 -8.54 -3.26
CA ARG A 5 -5.66 -8.32 -4.11
C ARG A 5 -6.84 -9.15 -3.66
N PHE A 6 -8.04 -8.63 -3.92
CA PHE A 6 -9.27 -9.40 -3.88
C PHE A 6 -9.80 -9.64 -5.30
N SER A 7 -10.59 -10.69 -5.48
CA SER A 7 -11.30 -10.91 -6.74
C SER A 7 -12.42 -9.87 -6.91
N GLY A 8 -12.73 -9.50 -8.16
CA GLY A 8 -13.72 -8.47 -8.48
C GLY A 8 -15.16 -8.78 -8.07
N GLY A 9 -15.45 -9.99 -7.59
CA GLY A 9 -16.77 -10.43 -7.12
C GLY A 9 -17.01 -10.25 -5.61
N SER A 10 -16.39 -9.23 -5.00
CA SER A 10 -16.47 -9.02 -3.55
C SER A 10 -17.66 -8.12 -3.17
N VAL A 11 -18.33 -8.44 -2.06
CA VAL A 11 -19.45 -7.65 -1.51
C VAL A 11 -19.06 -7.09 -0.14
N GLY A 12 -19.31 -5.80 0.11
CA GLY A 12 -18.96 -5.12 1.36
C GLY A 12 -17.69 -4.27 1.26
N LEU A 13 -17.16 -3.85 2.42
CA LEU A 13 -15.95 -3.04 2.48
C LEU A 13 -14.70 -3.92 2.33
N VAL A 14 -14.10 -3.88 1.15
CA VAL A 14 -12.94 -4.70 0.79
C VAL A 14 -11.83 -3.80 0.28
N ILE A 15 -10.76 -3.69 1.06
CA ILE A 15 -9.64 -2.76 0.81
C ILE A 15 -8.40 -3.58 0.46
N GLY A 16 -8.01 -3.57 -0.81
CA GLY A 16 -6.78 -4.17 -1.34
C GLY A 16 -5.74 -3.12 -1.70
N HIS A 17 -4.56 -3.56 -2.15
CA HIS A 17 -3.45 -2.70 -2.57
C HIS A 17 -2.99 -1.68 -1.51
N VAL A 18 -3.17 -1.99 -0.22
CA VAL A 18 -2.66 -1.12 0.84
C VAL A 18 -1.13 -1.10 0.80
N GLY A 19 -0.56 0.10 0.66
CA GLY A 19 0.87 0.27 0.42
C GLY A 19 1.48 1.42 1.22
N PRO A 20 2.79 1.41 1.51
CA PRO A 20 3.74 0.34 1.17
C PRO A 20 3.39 -1.02 1.79
N GLU A 21 3.64 -2.10 1.05
CA GLU A 21 3.24 -3.46 1.44
C GLU A 21 3.97 -3.94 2.70
N ALA A 22 3.43 -4.97 3.36
CA ALA A 22 3.98 -5.48 4.61
C ALA A 22 5.43 -5.99 4.44
N ALA A 23 5.73 -6.57 3.27
CA ALA A 23 7.06 -7.06 2.92
C ALA A 23 8.13 -5.95 2.85
N LEU A 24 7.73 -4.69 2.66
CA LEU A 24 8.60 -3.51 2.65
C LEU A 24 8.59 -2.76 4.00
N GLY A 25 7.83 -3.25 4.99
CA GLY A 25 7.75 -2.64 6.31
C GLY A 25 6.94 -1.36 6.33
N GLY A 26 5.94 -1.23 5.45
CA GLY A 26 4.95 -0.17 5.52
C GLY A 26 4.04 -0.31 6.74
N ALA A 27 3.15 0.67 6.97
CA ALA A 27 2.33 0.72 8.18
C ALA A 27 1.49 -0.56 8.43
N ILE A 28 1.02 -1.22 7.36
CA ILE A 28 0.29 -2.49 7.45
C ILE A 28 1.12 -3.63 8.07
N ALA A 29 2.46 -3.58 7.98
CA ALA A 29 3.36 -4.54 8.62
C ALA A 29 3.44 -4.38 10.14
N LEU A 30 3.08 -3.20 10.65
CA LEU A 30 3.24 -2.81 12.05
C LEU A 30 1.94 -2.97 12.86
N LEU A 31 0.89 -3.53 12.24
CA LEU A 31 -0.36 -3.81 12.91
C LEU A 31 -0.20 -5.01 13.84
N GLU A 32 -0.83 -4.94 15.00
CA GLU A 32 -0.92 -6.03 15.95
C GLU A 32 -2.39 -6.36 16.25
N ASP A 33 -2.65 -7.59 16.69
CA ASP A 33 -4.01 -8.00 17.05
C ASP A 33 -4.58 -7.10 18.15
N GLY A 34 -5.80 -6.61 17.93
CA GLY A 34 -6.48 -5.68 18.83
C GLY A 34 -6.29 -4.21 18.50
N ASP A 35 -5.46 -3.86 17.50
CA ASP A 35 -5.40 -2.50 16.96
C ASP A 35 -6.75 -2.08 16.35
N GLU A 36 -7.06 -0.78 16.45
CA GLU A 36 -8.28 -0.20 15.91
C GLU A 36 -8.00 0.45 14.56
N ILE A 37 -8.71 -0.02 13.54
CA ILE A 37 -8.66 0.51 12.18
C ILE A 37 -9.90 1.37 11.92
N VAL A 38 -9.67 2.65 11.65
CA VAL A 38 -10.71 3.61 11.28
C VAL A 38 -10.67 3.83 9.77
N VAL A 39 -11.80 3.56 9.10
CA VAL A 39 -11.98 3.82 7.67
C VAL A 39 -12.98 4.95 7.50
N ASP A 40 -12.51 6.08 7.01
CA ASP A 40 -13.36 7.25 6.74
C ASP A 40 -13.51 7.43 5.22
N LEU A 41 -14.69 7.07 4.70
CA LEU A 41 -15.01 7.17 3.29
C LEU A 41 -15.29 8.61 2.82
N ASN A 42 -15.61 9.53 3.74
CA ASN A 42 -15.84 10.92 3.37
C ASN A 42 -14.53 11.66 3.18
N ASN A 43 -13.52 11.33 4.00
CA ASN A 43 -12.18 11.91 3.92
C ASN A 43 -11.21 11.06 3.06
N ASN A 44 -11.64 9.88 2.62
CA ASN A 44 -10.84 8.91 1.86
C ASN A 44 -9.57 8.47 2.62
N GLU A 45 -9.73 8.19 3.91
CA GLU A 45 -8.65 7.83 4.82
C GLU A 45 -8.84 6.43 5.42
N ILE A 46 -7.70 5.80 5.72
CA ILE A 46 -7.63 4.59 6.53
C ILE A 46 -6.49 4.75 7.52
N ASN A 47 -6.81 4.72 8.81
CA ASN A 47 -5.87 5.00 9.88
C ASN A 47 -5.90 3.89 10.93
N CYS A 48 -4.75 3.55 11.50
CA CYS A 48 -4.66 2.76 12.72
C CYS A 48 -4.41 3.70 13.89
N THR A 49 -5.29 3.72 14.89
CA THR A 49 -5.22 4.72 15.97
C THR A 49 -3.95 4.56 16.80
N GLN A 50 -3.51 3.33 17.05
CA GLN A 50 -2.27 3.03 17.78
C GLN A 50 -1.01 3.51 17.05
N LEU A 51 -0.99 3.45 15.71
CA LEU A 51 0.16 3.92 14.91
C LEU A 51 0.25 5.44 14.81
N THR A 52 -0.75 6.19 15.30
CA THR A 52 -0.66 7.65 15.40
C THR A 52 0.25 8.11 16.54
N ASP A 53 0.48 7.24 17.55
CA ASP A 53 1.45 7.49 18.60
C ASP A 53 2.89 7.24 18.08
N PRO A 54 3.77 8.25 18.05
CA PRO A 54 5.13 8.10 17.55
C PRO A 54 5.95 7.07 18.33
N ALA A 55 5.69 6.89 19.63
CA ALA A 55 6.42 5.92 20.44
C ALA A 55 6.07 4.49 20.02
N THR A 56 4.78 4.18 19.90
CA THR A 56 4.29 2.90 19.40
C THR A 56 4.78 2.61 17.99
N TYR A 57 4.66 3.58 17.07
CA TYR A 57 5.14 3.44 15.70
C TYR A 57 6.64 3.11 15.66
N THR A 58 7.46 3.87 16.38
CA THR A 58 8.92 3.69 16.40
C THR A 58 9.28 2.33 16.97
N LEU A 59 8.68 1.93 18.09
CA LEU A 59 8.93 0.64 18.72
C LEU A 59 8.66 -0.52 17.75
N ARG A 60 7.49 -0.53 17.12
CA ARG A 60 7.10 -1.60 16.19
C ARG A 60 7.94 -1.57 14.91
N LYS A 61 8.27 -0.38 14.41
CA LYS A 61 9.12 -0.23 13.23
C LYS A 61 10.54 -0.74 13.49
N THR A 62 11.14 -0.38 14.62
CA THR A 62 12.46 -0.89 15.02
C THR A 62 12.45 -2.40 15.15
N LYS A 63 11.41 -2.99 15.78
CA LYS A 63 11.28 -4.45 15.88
C LYS A 63 11.23 -5.11 14.50
N TRP A 64 10.47 -4.57 13.56
CA TRP A 64 10.39 -5.06 12.18
C TRP A 64 11.74 -4.94 11.46
N ASP A 65 12.43 -3.81 11.61
CA ASP A 65 13.73 -3.55 10.99
C ASP A 65 14.80 -4.52 11.56
N ASP A 66 14.77 -4.79 12.86
CA ASP A 66 15.66 -5.76 13.54
C ASP A 66 15.41 -7.21 13.09
N GLU A 67 14.15 -7.59 12.81
CA GLU A 67 13.81 -8.88 12.22
C GLU A 67 14.38 -9.02 10.81
N CYS A 68 14.23 -7.98 9.98
CA CYS A 68 14.83 -7.94 8.65
C CYS A 68 16.36 -7.99 8.70
N ALA A 69 16.99 -7.22 9.60
CA ALA A 69 18.45 -7.18 9.73
C ALA A 69 19.02 -8.55 10.11
N ARG A 70 18.33 -9.29 10.99
CA ARG A 70 18.71 -10.67 11.36
C ARG A 70 18.52 -11.68 10.24
N ASN A 71 17.74 -11.36 9.21
CA ASN A 71 17.39 -12.25 8.10
C ASN A 71 17.80 -11.66 6.74
N ASN A 72 19.06 -11.22 6.64
CA ASN A 72 19.68 -10.74 5.38
C ASN A 72 18.90 -9.60 4.68
N GLY A 73 18.24 -8.73 5.46
CA GLY A 73 17.48 -7.60 4.95
C GLY A 73 16.08 -7.95 4.42
N THR A 74 15.58 -9.15 4.67
CA THR A 74 14.22 -9.59 4.29
C THR A 74 13.47 -10.06 5.52
N HIS A 75 12.21 -9.66 5.70
CA HIS A 75 11.42 -10.12 6.84
C HIS A 75 11.22 -11.65 6.80
N PRO A 76 11.34 -12.39 7.93
CA PRO A 76 11.21 -13.86 7.93
C PRO A 76 9.83 -14.38 7.52
N LEU A 77 8.79 -13.55 7.60
CA LEU A 77 7.45 -13.88 7.10
C LEU A 77 7.31 -13.76 5.57
N CYS A 78 8.29 -13.16 4.88
CA CYS A 78 8.33 -13.21 3.42
C CYS A 78 8.71 -14.63 2.99
N GLY A 79 7.80 -15.31 2.30
CA GLY A 79 7.99 -16.71 1.90
C GLY A 79 9.23 -16.95 1.04
N ASP A 80 9.67 -18.20 0.95
CA ASP A 80 10.81 -18.58 0.13
C ASP A 80 10.54 -18.35 -1.36
N VAL A 81 11.60 -18.01 -2.08
CA VAL A 81 11.56 -17.77 -3.52
C VAL A 81 12.60 -18.67 -4.16
N ASP A 82 12.12 -19.79 -4.70
CA ASP A 82 12.92 -20.89 -5.24
C ASP A 82 13.03 -20.86 -6.78
N THR A 83 12.29 -19.95 -7.44
CA THR A 83 12.36 -19.79 -8.89
C THR A 83 13.05 -18.50 -9.31
N ARG A 84 13.76 -18.57 -10.46
CA ARG A 84 14.41 -17.40 -11.07
C ARG A 84 13.44 -16.25 -11.33
N LEU A 85 12.21 -16.56 -11.75
CA LEU A 85 11.18 -15.57 -12.06
C LEU A 85 10.76 -14.83 -10.79
N LEU A 86 10.37 -15.55 -9.74
CA LEU A 86 9.96 -14.93 -8.48
C LEU A 86 11.12 -14.15 -7.86
N ASN A 87 12.36 -14.62 -7.99
CA ASN A 87 13.52 -13.90 -7.48
C ASN A 87 13.69 -12.56 -8.20
N ARG A 88 13.58 -12.56 -9.54
CA ARG A 88 13.59 -11.33 -10.33
C ARG A 88 12.45 -10.38 -9.91
N MET A 89 11.24 -10.90 -9.71
CA MET A 89 10.10 -10.10 -9.27
C MET A 89 10.37 -9.46 -7.90
N ARG A 90 10.86 -10.22 -6.91
CA ARG A 90 11.21 -9.71 -5.58
C ARG A 90 12.19 -8.53 -5.60
N HIS A 91 13.10 -8.52 -6.56
CA HIS A 91 14.12 -7.48 -6.69
C HIS A 91 13.75 -6.31 -7.61
N SER A 92 12.67 -6.42 -8.39
CA SER A 92 12.32 -5.38 -9.38
C SER A 92 10.88 -4.92 -9.35
N ALA A 93 9.96 -5.64 -8.72
CA ALA A 93 8.59 -5.19 -8.58
C ALA A 93 8.54 -3.92 -7.71
N VAL A 94 7.82 -2.90 -8.19
CA VAL A 94 7.49 -1.73 -7.39
C VAL A 94 6.18 -1.96 -6.64
N SER A 95 5.92 -1.18 -5.59
CA SER A 95 4.66 -1.24 -4.84
C SER A 95 3.42 -1.05 -5.73
N ALA A 96 2.28 -1.61 -5.31
CA ALA A 96 0.98 -1.43 -5.97
C ALA A 96 0.55 0.05 -6.07
N VAL A 97 1.04 0.91 -5.16
CA VAL A 97 0.83 2.37 -5.22
C VAL A 97 1.43 3.00 -6.49
N HIS A 98 2.34 2.27 -7.15
CA HIS A 98 2.97 2.63 -8.42
C HIS A 98 2.55 1.71 -9.58
N GLY A 99 1.50 0.90 -9.41
CA GLY A 99 0.97 0.01 -10.44
C GLY A 99 1.65 -1.36 -10.54
N ALA A 100 2.51 -1.73 -9.58
CA ALA A 100 3.14 -3.06 -9.50
C ALA A 100 3.96 -3.49 -10.73
N GLY A 101 4.52 -2.52 -11.47
CA GLY A 101 5.42 -2.78 -12.60
C GLY A 101 6.80 -3.30 -12.17
N MET A 102 7.63 -3.68 -13.13
CA MET A 102 9.04 -4.03 -12.87
C MET A 102 9.96 -2.86 -13.21
N HIS A 103 10.71 -2.37 -12.24
CA HIS A 103 11.76 -1.38 -12.41
C HIS A 103 13.05 -1.80 -11.67
N PRO A 104 14.23 -1.37 -12.14
CA PRO A 104 15.48 -1.62 -11.43
C PRO A 104 15.41 -1.13 -9.98
N ASP A 105 15.98 -1.92 -9.06
CA ASP A 105 16.10 -1.61 -7.62
C ASP A 105 14.78 -1.26 -6.91
N ARG A 106 13.63 -1.64 -7.49
CA ARG A 106 12.28 -1.31 -7.00
C ARG A 106 12.00 0.19 -6.96
N VAL A 107 12.70 0.98 -7.78
CA VAL A 107 12.48 2.43 -7.91
C VAL A 107 11.76 2.71 -9.22
N VAL A 108 10.62 3.40 -9.15
CA VAL A 108 9.87 3.79 -10.35
C VAL A 108 10.77 4.64 -11.25
N TRP A 109 11.02 4.13 -12.45
CA TRP A 109 11.75 4.84 -13.48
C TRP A 109 10.78 5.27 -14.57
N VAL A 110 10.65 6.58 -14.77
CA VAL A 110 9.83 7.18 -15.82
C VAL A 110 10.76 7.94 -16.76
N ALA A 111 10.81 7.53 -18.02
CA ALA A 111 11.67 8.15 -19.03
C ALA A 111 11.38 9.66 -19.23
N GLN A 112 10.11 10.05 -19.07
CA GLN A 112 9.64 11.43 -19.21
C GLN A 112 8.62 11.72 -18.09
N PRO A 113 9.06 12.07 -16.88
CA PRO A 113 8.15 12.40 -15.78
C PRO A 113 7.30 13.62 -16.15
N ARG A 114 6.02 13.57 -15.79
CA ARG A 114 5.08 14.68 -15.97
C ARG A 114 4.50 15.03 -14.61
N GLU A 115 4.36 16.31 -14.33
CA GLU A 115 3.59 16.74 -13.16
C GLU A 115 2.10 16.66 -13.45
N ALA A 116 1.32 16.33 -12.42
CA ALA A 116 -0.13 16.36 -12.51
C ALA A 116 -0.56 17.83 -12.67
N ILE A 117 -1.19 18.14 -13.81
CA ILE A 117 -1.76 19.46 -14.06
C ILE A 117 -3.24 19.39 -13.67
N ASN A 118 -3.67 20.27 -12.77
CA ASN A 118 -5.09 20.45 -12.52
C ASN A 118 -5.73 21.06 -13.78
N SER A 119 -6.50 20.25 -14.51
CA SER A 119 -7.13 20.66 -15.77
C SER A 119 -8.42 21.48 -15.58
N GLY A 120 -8.86 21.67 -14.33
CA GLY A 120 -10.18 22.23 -14.03
C GLY A 120 -11.34 21.31 -14.46
N PHE A 121 -11.04 20.08 -14.87
CA PHE A 121 -12.05 19.10 -15.24
C PHE A 121 -12.87 18.71 -14.00
N VAL A 122 -14.16 19.03 -14.02
CA VAL A 122 -15.11 18.62 -12.99
C VAL A 122 -15.94 17.47 -13.56
N PRO A 123 -15.77 16.22 -13.09
CA PRO A 123 -16.59 15.11 -13.54
C PRO A 123 -18.05 15.37 -13.18
N GLY A 124 -18.94 15.25 -14.17
CA GLY A 124 -20.38 15.42 -14.01
C GLY A 124 -21.14 14.18 -14.46
N ASN A 125 -22.21 13.82 -13.74
CA ASN A 125 -23.10 12.74 -14.16
C ASN A 125 -24.12 13.26 -15.18
N LYS A 126 -23.94 12.91 -16.46
CA LYS A 126 -24.87 13.31 -17.54
C LYS A 126 -26.31 12.79 -17.39
N TYR A 127 -26.53 11.80 -16.53
CA TYR A 127 -27.84 11.17 -16.32
C TYR A 127 -28.51 11.60 -15.01
N ARG A 128 -27.87 12.43 -14.19
CA ARG A 128 -28.38 12.83 -12.89
C ARG A 128 -28.12 14.32 -12.65
N GLU A 129 -29.00 15.16 -13.19
CA GLU A 129 -28.96 16.60 -12.95
C GLU A 129 -28.99 16.90 -11.45
N GLY A 130 -28.14 17.82 -11.00
CA GLY A 130 -28.01 18.21 -9.60
C GLY A 130 -27.12 17.31 -8.73
N SER A 131 -26.57 16.20 -9.24
CA SER A 131 -25.60 15.39 -8.48
C SER A 131 -24.19 16.00 -8.57
N GLN A 132 -24.01 17.21 -8.05
CA GLN A 132 -22.68 17.86 -7.93
C GLN A 132 -21.88 17.33 -6.73
N LYS A 133 -21.90 16.02 -6.48
CA LYS A 133 -20.88 15.46 -5.60
C LYS A 133 -19.60 15.39 -6.41
N ALA A 134 -18.69 16.33 -6.17
CA ALA A 134 -17.29 16.11 -6.48
C ALA A 134 -16.89 14.81 -5.78
N PHE A 135 -16.43 13.84 -6.56
CA PHE A 135 -15.76 12.67 -6.01
C PHE A 135 -14.38 13.09 -5.49
#